data_AF-A0ABD0PEV9-F1
#
_entry.id   AF-A0ABD0PEV9-F1
#
_cell.length_a   1.000
_cell.length_b   1.000
_cell.length_c   1.000
_cell.angle_alpha   90.00
_cell.angle_beta   90.00
_cell.angle_gamma   90.00
#
_symmetry.space_group_name_H-M   'P 1'
#
loop_
_entity.id
_entity.type
_entity.pdbx_description
1 polymer ?
#
loop_
_entity_poly.entity_id
_entity_poly.type
_entity_poly.pdbx_seq_one_letter_code
_entity_poly.pdbx_strand_id
1 'polypeptide(L)'
;CSSEVIVGYGLDFHVSLHDISEPIRVGFRHIAVEANQTSLPADELLNADGTPKENYQDRVEITPQKFTLRAVTAADEGSYTFSDSIGKVQKKICLNVK
;
A
#
# COMPACT_ATOMS: atom_id res chain seq x y z
N CYS A 1 5.41 -5.41 -12.61
CA CYS A 1 4.18 -5.52 -11.79
C CYS A 1 3.02 -5.97 -12.68
N SER A 2 2.02 -6.70 -12.18
CA SER A 2 0.88 -7.18 -13.00
C SER A 2 -0.37 -6.28 -12.96
N SER A 3 -0.49 -5.42 -11.94
CA SER A 3 -1.52 -4.38 -11.84
C SER A 3 -0.84 -3.06 -11.52
N GLU A 4 -1.08 -2.04 -12.34
CA GLU A 4 -0.42 -0.74 -12.28
C GLU A 4 -1.47 0.37 -12.33
N VAL A 5 -1.29 1.38 -11.48
CA VAL A 5 -2.17 2.55 -11.39
C VAL A 5 -1.31 3.80 -11.48
N ILE A 6 -1.78 4.77 -12.23
CA ILE A 6 -1.15 6.09 -12.37
C ILE A 6 -2.06 7.10 -11.68
N VAL A 7 -1.51 7.84 -10.72
CA VAL A 7 -2.22 8.88 -9.96
C VAL A 7 -1.47 10.20 -10.13
N GLY A 8 -2.20 11.31 -10.24
CA GLY A 8 -1.58 12.64 -10.33
C GLY A 8 -0.93 13.05 -9.01
N TYR A 9 0.18 13.79 -9.05
CA TYR A 9 0.79 14.37 -7.85
C TYR A 9 -0.23 15.17 -7.03
N GLY A 10 -0.29 14.91 -5.72
CA GLY A 10 -1.22 15.55 -4.80
C GLY A 10 -2.65 15.02 -4.84
N LEU A 11 -2.97 14.05 -5.71
CA LEU A 11 -4.26 13.35 -5.70
C LEU A 11 -4.25 12.13 -4.76
N ASP A 12 -5.42 11.53 -4.56
CA ASP A 12 -5.57 10.38 -3.68
C ASP A 12 -5.49 9.06 -4.45
N PHE A 13 -4.78 8.09 -3.88
CA PHE A 13 -4.73 6.72 -4.36
C PHE A 13 -5.72 5.85 -3.57
N HIS A 14 -6.61 5.16 -4.28
CA HIS A 14 -7.65 4.34 -3.66
C HIS A 14 -7.57 2.88 -4.11
N VAL A 15 -7.80 1.97 -3.16
CA VAL A 15 -7.86 0.52 -3.42
C VAL A 15 -9.08 -0.08 -2.74
N SER A 16 -9.83 -0.89 -3.48
CA SER A 16 -10.98 -1.65 -2.96
C SER A 16 -10.52 -2.94 -2.28
N LEU A 17 -11.00 -3.17 -1.05
CA LEU A 17 -10.60 -4.25 -0.16
C LEU A 17 -11.69 -5.31 0.10
N HIS A 18 -12.87 -5.19 -0.53
CA HIS A 18 -14.05 -6.04 -0.29
C HIS A 18 -13.80 -7.57 -0.30
N ASP A 19 -12.75 -8.03 -0.99
CA ASP A 19 -12.45 -9.45 -1.19
C ASP A 19 -11.35 -9.99 -0.26
N ILE A 20 -10.87 -9.18 0.71
CA ILE A 20 -9.75 -9.55 1.59
C ILE A 20 -10.28 -9.77 3.00
N SER A 21 -9.94 -10.93 3.56
CA SER A 21 -10.31 -11.26 4.94
C SER A 21 -9.51 -10.44 5.95
N GLU A 22 -10.19 -9.95 6.98
CA GLU A 22 -9.57 -9.20 8.08
C GLU A 22 -8.80 -10.09 9.07
N PRO A 23 -7.82 -9.53 9.81
CA PRO A 23 -7.24 -8.20 9.64
C PRO A 23 -6.39 -8.07 8.37
N ILE A 24 -6.45 -6.90 7.72
CA ILE A 24 -5.72 -6.62 6.48
C ILE A 24 -4.34 -6.09 6.81
N ARG A 25 -3.31 -6.60 6.12
CA ARG A 25 -1.94 -6.08 6.20
C ARG A 25 -1.60 -5.38 4.90
N VAL A 26 -0.99 -4.20 5.00
CA VAL A 26 -0.56 -3.41 3.84
C VAL A 26 0.95 -3.27 3.88
N GLY A 27 1.62 -3.91 2.93
CA GLY A 27 3.06 -3.79 2.70
C GLY A 27 3.33 -2.81 1.56
N PHE A 28 4.35 -1.98 1.72
CA PHE A 28 4.83 -1.04 0.72
C PHE A 28 6.28 -1.32 0.38
N ARG A 29 6.62 -1.18 -0.90
CA ARG A 29 8.00 -1.25 -1.38
C ARG A 29 8.24 -0.16 -2.41
N HIS A 30 9.12 0.76 -2.06
CA HIS A 30 9.51 1.86 -2.95
C HIS A 30 10.12 1.33 -4.27
N ILE A 31 9.82 2.00 -5.39
CA ILE A 31 10.26 1.57 -6.73
C ILE A 31 11.79 1.46 -6.85
N ALA A 32 12.54 2.38 -6.22
CA ALA A 32 13.99 2.34 -6.18
C ALA A 32 14.56 1.10 -5.44
N VAL A 33 13.78 0.51 -4.53
CA VAL A 33 14.15 -0.70 -3.77
C VAL A 33 13.75 -1.98 -4.53
N GLU A 34 12.65 -1.97 -5.29
CA GLU A 34 12.27 -3.11 -6.15
C GLU A 34 13.35 -3.46 -7.19
N ALA A 35 14.05 -2.46 -7.73
CA ALA A 35 15.04 -2.68 -8.79
C ALA A 35 16.35 -3.32 -8.30
N ASN A 36 16.77 -3.07 -7.05
CA ASN A 36 18.12 -3.42 -6.58
C ASN A 36 18.17 -4.31 -5.33
N GLN A 37 17.09 -4.45 -4.54
CA GLN A 37 17.13 -5.11 -3.23
C GLN A 37 15.83 -5.89 -2.92
N THR A 38 15.61 -6.99 -3.64
CA THR A 38 14.49 -7.92 -3.41
C THR A 38 14.53 -8.67 -2.08
N SER A 39 15.66 -8.63 -1.36
CA SER A 39 15.87 -9.30 -0.08
C SER A 39 15.38 -8.53 1.15
N LEU A 40 15.14 -7.21 1.02
CA LEU A 40 14.63 -6.41 2.14
C LEU A 40 13.12 -6.65 2.32
N PRO A 41 12.61 -6.80 3.55
CA PRO A 41 11.18 -6.91 3.80
C PRO A 41 10.44 -5.64 3.33
N ALA A 42 9.17 -5.80 2.93
CA ALA A 42 8.33 -4.64 2.62
C ALA A 42 8.03 -3.86 3.91
N ASP A 43 7.94 -2.53 3.80
CA ASP A 43 7.55 -1.68 4.92
C ASP A 43 6.06 -1.87 5.19
N GLU A 44 5.70 -2.29 6.41
CA GLU A 44 4.29 -2.32 6.79
C GLU A 44 3.78 -0.91 7.04
N LEU A 45 2.69 -0.53 6.38
CA LEU A 45 2.03 0.77 6.57
C LEU A 45 1.09 0.79 7.78
N LEU A 46 0.71 -0.39 8.28
CA LEU A 46 -0.20 -0.57 9.40
C LEU A 46 0.51 -1.17 10.61
N ASN A 47 -0.02 -0.92 11.79
CA ASN A 47 0.26 -1.63 13.03
C ASN A 47 -0.45 -3.00 13.03
N ALA A 48 -0.11 -3.85 14.00
CA ALA A 48 -0.72 -5.17 14.14
C ALA A 48 -2.24 -5.14 14.43
N ASP A 49 -2.76 -4.02 14.91
CA ASP A 49 -4.19 -3.78 15.15
C ASP A 49 -4.94 -3.24 13.90
N GLY A 50 -4.24 -3.08 12.77
CA GLY A 50 -4.80 -2.57 11.52
C GLY A 50 -4.86 -1.04 11.43
N THR A 51 -4.42 -0.32 12.45
CA THR A 51 -4.33 1.14 12.41
C THR A 51 -3.11 1.60 11.61
N PRO A 52 -3.14 2.76 10.91
CA PRO A 52 -1.96 3.29 10.26
C PRO A 52 -0.82 3.57 11.26
N LYS A 53 0.42 3.28 10.86
CA LYS A 53 1.60 3.69 11.62
C LYS A 53 1.69 5.21 11.72
N GLU A 54 2.29 5.72 12.80
CA GLU A 54 2.35 7.15 13.13
C GLU A 54 2.77 8.03 11.95
N ASN A 55 3.81 7.64 11.20
CA ASN A 55 4.31 8.39 10.05
C ASN A 55 3.37 8.39 8.83
N TYR A 56 2.29 7.62 8.86
CA TYR A 56 1.28 7.51 7.81
C TYR A 56 -0.12 7.90 8.28
N GLN A 57 -0.35 8.19 9.57
CA GLN A 57 -1.70 8.42 10.13
C GLN A 57 -2.46 9.57 9.46
N ASP A 58 -1.77 10.64 9.04
CA ASP A 58 -2.41 11.80 8.41
C ASP A 58 -2.79 11.56 6.94
N ARG A 59 -2.19 10.54 6.32
CA ARG A 59 -2.29 10.29 4.87
C ARG A 59 -2.98 8.98 4.54
N VAL A 60 -2.89 7.98 5.40
CA VAL A 60 -3.49 6.66 5.19
C VAL A 60 -4.79 6.56 5.96
N GLU A 61 -5.85 6.27 5.23
CA GLU A 61 -7.13 5.88 5.79
C GLU A 61 -7.45 4.46 5.33
N ILE A 62 -7.73 3.57 6.28
CA ILE A 62 -8.12 2.20 5.97
C ILE A 62 -9.42 1.85 6.66
N THR A 63 -10.29 1.21 5.90
CA THR A 63 -11.55 0.62 6.34
C THR A 63 -11.59 -0.83 5.82
N PRO A 64 -12.51 -1.67 6.31
CA PRO A 64 -12.76 -3.00 5.75
C PRO A 64 -12.94 -3.04 4.23
N GLN A 65 -13.41 -1.94 3.65
CA GLN A 65 -13.85 -1.87 2.25
C GLN A 65 -12.85 -1.15 1.35
N LYS A 66 -12.02 -0.27 1.92
CA LYS A 66 -11.20 0.66 1.14
C LYS A 66 -9.92 1.04 1.86
N PHE A 67 -8.82 1.07 1.11
CA PHE A 67 -7.59 1.76 1.47
C PHE A 67 -7.50 3.07 0.68
N THR A 68 -7.08 4.14 1.35
CA THR A 68 -6.79 5.43 0.73
C THR A 68 -5.43 5.93 1.20
N LEU A 69 -4.58 6.32 0.26
CA LEU A 69 -3.39 7.13 0.51
C LEU A 69 -3.62 8.53 -0.07
N ARG A 70 -3.65 9.54 0.80
CA ARG A 70 -3.97 10.92 0.45
C ARG A 70 -2.75 11.69 -0.05
N ALA A 71 -3.01 12.58 -1.00
CA ALA A 71 -2.03 13.52 -1.55
C ALA A 71 -0.70 12.85 -1.93
N VAL A 72 -0.73 11.91 -2.88
CA VAL A 72 0.44 11.12 -3.27
C VAL A 72 1.58 11.98 -3.83
N THR A 73 2.80 11.53 -3.62
CA THR A 73 4.05 12.17 -4.03
C THR A 73 4.95 11.15 -4.73
N ALA A 74 6.03 11.62 -5.37
CA ALA A 74 7.01 10.72 -6.00
C ALA A 74 7.63 9.69 -5.03
N ALA A 75 7.68 10.00 -3.72
CA ALA A 75 8.18 9.06 -2.71
C ALA A 75 7.20 7.91 -2.41
N ASP A 76 5.95 8.01 -2.85
CA ASP A 76 4.94 6.98 -2.68
C ASP A 76 4.92 5.99 -3.87
N GLU A 77 5.74 6.23 -4.90
CA GLU A 77 5.88 5.33 -6.05
C GLU A 77 6.50 4.00 -5.64
N GLY A 78 5.85 2.91 -6.04
CA GLY A 78 6.26 1.58 -5.62
C GLY A 78 5.13 0.58 -5.65
N SER A 79 5.38 -0.59 -5.06
CA SER A 79 4.41 -1.67 -5.00
C SER A 79 3.75 -1.77 -3.61
N TYR A 80 2.43 -1.87 -3.64
CA TYR A 80 1.56 -2.03 -2.48
C TYR A 80 0.98 -3.43 -2.51
N THR A 81 1.20 -4.20 -1.46
CA THR A 81 0.64 -5.54 -1.28
C THR A 81 -0.38 -5.53 -0.17
N PHE A 82 -1.55 -6.09 -0.43
CA PHE A 82 -2.62 -6.27 0.52
C PHE A 82 -2.74 -7.76 0.82
N SER A 83 -2.48 -8.11 2.07
CA SER A 83 -2.47 -9.50 2.54
C SER A 83 -3.56 -9.73 3.56
N ASP A 84 -4.03 -10.97 3.61
CA ASP A 84 -4.96 -11.43 4.64
C ASP A 84 -4.25 -11.70 5.99
N SER A 85 -5.03 -12.17 6.96
CA SER A 85 -4.60 -12.46 8.32
C SER A 85 -3.53 -13.55 8.43
N ILE A 86 -3.42 -14.45 7.45
CA ILE A 86 -2.38 -15.48 7.39
C ILE A 86 -1.13 -15.00 6.62
N GLY A 87 -1.12 -13.75 6.16
CA GLY A 87 -0.01 -13.12 5.44
C GLY A 87 0.05 -13.45 3.95
N LYS A 88 -0.97 -14.10 3.39
CA LYS A 88 -1.02 -14.39 1.96
C LYS A 88 -1.39 -13.13 1.20
N VAL A 89 -0.56 -12.74 0.24
CA VAL A 89 -0.82 -11.60 -0.64
C VAL A 89 -2.03 -11.89 -1.52
N GLN A 90 -3.08 -11.10 -1.37
CA GLN A 90 -4.32 -11.20 -2.14
C GLN A 90 -4.35 -10.20 -3.30
N LYS A 91 -3.80 -8.99 -3.10
CA LYS A 91 -3.66 -7.97 -4.14
C LYS A 91 -2.26 -7.38 -4.12
N LYS A 92 -1.69 -7.14 -5.30
CA LYS A 92 -0.46 -6.35 -5.50
C LYS A 92 -0.73 -5.30 -6.55
N ILE A 93 -0.53 -4.03 -6.21
CA ILE A 93 -0.74 -2.88 -7.11
C ILE A 93 0.53 -2.05 -7.11
N CYS A 94 0.99 -1.64 -8.29
CA CYS A 94 2.08 -0.68 -8.41
C CYS A 94 1.54 0.71 -8.69
N LEU A 95 1.90 1.66 -7.83
CA LEU A 95 1.55 3.06 -7.95
C LEU A 95 2.68 3.79 -8.68
N ASN A 96 2.32 4.52 -9.72
CA ASN A 96 3.17 5.55 -10.34
C ASN A 96 2.49 6.91 -10.14
N VAL A 97 3.29 7.93 -9.88
CA VAL A 97 2.83 9.28 -9.62
C VAL A 97 3.31 10.19 -10.77
N LYS A 98 2.38 10.89 -11.42
CA LYS A 98 2.68 11.75 -12.57
C LYS A 98 2.20 13.18 -12.42
#